data_AF-A0A1M7P674-F1
#
_entry.id   AF-A0A1M7P674-F1
#
_cell.length_a   1.000
_cell.length_b   1.000
_cell.length_c   1.000
_cell.angle_alpha   90.00
_cell.angle_beta   90.00
_cell.angle_gamma   90.00
#
_symmetry.space_group_name_H-M   'P 1'
#
loop_
_entity.id
_entity.type
_entity.pdbx_description
1 polymer ?
#
loop_
_entity_poly.entity_id
_entity_poly.type
_entity_poly.pdbx_seq_one_letter_code
_entity_poly.pdbx_strand_id
1 'polypeptide(L)'
;MTAVNDASGSGYWVITQFTDNFYAFKVTTTGVSSTPVKSTVGPSVPTFGYRRNAIGYLKVSPNGEKLAAAYDQIDTATSPYNNYKGSVYIFDFDALTGAVFNPKLILTEVKAYGVEFSTNSKVLYASFNCSVDNSYLLAQFDLLSIDIPNSKTEIFSGSYGIGALQLAPNKKNYYCTYNLNSLAIINNPDVLGLGCNFDEAGQPLANNTSRLLGLPPFITSFFDAFFDVKKLCFGAATEFTKCNTSDNSSQLGSWRWNFFD
;
A
#
# COMPACT_ATOMS: atom_id res chain seq x y z
N MET A 1 3.01 8.30 5.53
CA MET A 1 4.25 8.39 4.73
C MET A 1 4.44 7.09 3.97
N THR A 2 5.04 7.15 2.79
CA THR A 2 5.36 6.00 1.93
C THR A 2 6.60 6.28 1.10
N ALA A 3 7.10 5.27 0.38
CA ALA A 3 8.21 5.45 -0.56
C ALA A 3 8.11 4.50 -1.74
N VAL A 4 8.71 4.91 -2.86
CA VAL A 4 8.72 4.18 -4.14
C VAL A 4 9.99 4.52 -4.91
N ASN A 5 10.43 3.64 -5.81
CA ASN A 5 11.51 3.95 -6.75
C ASN A 5 11.16 5.20 -7.57
N ASP A 6 12.18 6.01 -7.81
CA ASP A 6 12.14 6.99 -8.88
C ASP A 6 12.17 6.25 -10.23
N ALA A 7 11.29 6.60 -11.16
CA ALA A 7 11.20 5.95 -12.47
C ALA A 7 12.41 6.20 -13.38
N SER A 8 13.25 7.20 -13.08
CA SER A 8 14.57 7.34 -13.71
C SER A 8 15.60 6.38 -13.13
N GLY A 9 15.28 5.78 -11.99
CA GLY A 9 16.13 4.83 -11.30
C GLY A 9 17.26 5.43 -10.47
N SER A 10 17.32 6.77 -10.38
CA SER A 10 18.39 7.47 -9.67
C SER A 10 18.24 7.45 -8.13
N GLY A 11 17.19 6.84 -7.61
CA GLY A 11 16.90 6.80 -6.18
C GLY A 11 15.45 6.48 -5.85
N TYR A 12 14.93 7.13 -4.81
CA TYR A 12 13.58 6.91 -4.30
C TYR A 12 12.87 8.23 -4.04
N TRP A 13 11.56 8.19 -4.11
CA TRP A 13 10.69 9.21 -3.54
C TRP A 13 10.24 8.78 -2.16
N VAL A 14 10.35 9.67 -1.18
CA VAL A 14 9.67 9.55 0.12
C VAL A 14 8.53 10.55 0.15
N ILE A 15 7.30 10.06 0.23
CA ILE A 15 6.09 10.87 0.12
C ILE A 15 5.38 10.96 1.47
N THR A 16 4.99 12.18 1.84
CA THR A 16 4.12 12.44 2.98
C THR A 16 3.08 13.50 2.63
N GLN A 17 2.08 13.66 3.48
CA GLN A 17 1.08 14.71 3.37
C GLN A 17 1.07 15.54 4.64
N PHE A 18 0.86 16.85 4.49
CA PHE A 18 0.48 17.76 5.55
C PHE A 18 -0.61 18.68 5.02
N THR A 19 -1.76 18.69 5.70
CA THR A 19 -2.98 19.37 5.25
C THR A 19 -3.40 18.93 3.85
N ASP A 20 -3.45 19.87 2.91
CA ASP A 20 -3.76 19.75 1.48
C ASP A 20 -2.51 19.67 0.61
N ASN A 21 -1.33 19.43 1.21
CA ASN A 21 -0.07 19.40 0.50
C ASN A 21 0.59 18.03 0.63
N PHE A 22 0.89 17.43 -0.51
CA PHE A 22 1.81 16.31 -0.61
C PHE A 22 3.23 16.83 -0.84
N TYR A 23 4.19 16.17 -0.20
CA TYR A 23 5.61 16.46 -0.31
C TYR A 23 6.33 15.17 -0.70
N ALA A 24 6.98 15.17 -1.85
CA ALA A 24 7.85 14.10 -2.31
C ALA A 24 9.31 14.53 -2.19
N PHE A 25 10.05 13.89 -1.29
CA PHE A 25 11.47 14.11 -1.09
C PHE A 25 12.26 13.11 -1.92
N LYS A 26 13.16 13.60 -2.77
CA LYS A 26 14.06 12.74 -3.51
C LYS A 26 15.19 12.25 -2.61
N VAL A 27 15.44 10.95 -2.59
CA VAL A 27 16.54 10.31 -1.86
C VAL A 27 17.43 9.61 -2.86
N THR A 28 18.71 10.00 -2.91
CA THR A 28 19.72 9.39 -3.79
C THR A 28 20.93 8.95 -2.97
N THR A 29 21.99 8.48 -3.64
CA THR A 29 23.27 8.14 -2.99
C THR A 29 23.92 9.33 -2.28
N THR A 30 23.57 10.57 -2.65
CA THR A 30 24.07 11.80 -2.00
C THR A 30 23.25 12.23 -0.79
N GLY A 31 22.14 11.52 -0.49
CA GLY A 31 21.25 11.81 0.62
C GLY A 31 19.87 12.30 0.20
N VAL A 32 19.16 12.93 1.15
CA VAL A 32 17.80 13.45 0.98
C VAL A 32 17.86 14.89 0.44
N SER A 33 17.12 15.18 -0.62
CA SER A 33 16.92 16.55 -1.11
C SER A 33 16.21 17.40 -0.06
N SER A 34 16.76 18.56 0.29
CA SER A 34 16.14 19.50 1.23
C SER A 34 14.93 20.24 0.64
N THR A 35 14.77 20.21 -0.68
CA THR A 35 13.65 20.84 -1.38
C THR A 35 12.75 19.74 -1.97
N PRO A 36 11.59 19.45 -1.35
CA PRO A 36 10.66 18.46 -1.89
C PRO A 36 9.91 19.03 -3.09
N VAL A 37 9.40 18.12 -3.93
CA VAL A 37 8.35 18.45 -4.88
C VAL A 37 7.04 18.56 -4.11
N LYS A 38 6.42 19.73 -4.17
CA LYS A 38 5.20 20.05 -3.45
C LYS A 38 4.01 20.03 -4.40
N SER A 39 2.99 19.26 -4.04
CA SER A 39 1.71 19.20 -4.76
C SER A 39 0.56 19.60 -3.84
N THR A 40 -0.11 20.70 -4.15
CA THR A 40 -1.30 21.16 -3.41
C THR A 40 -2.55 20.55 -4.03
N VAL A 41 -3.06 19.49 -3.41
CA VAL A 41 -4.17 18.68 -3.91
C VAL A 41 -4.97 18.11 -2.73
N GLY A 42 -6.30 18.17 -2.83
CA GLY A 42 -7.20 17.73 -1.75
C GLY A 42 -7.22 16.20 -1.57
N PRO A 43 -7.72 15.67 -0.44
CA PRO A 43 -8.44 16.41 0.58
C PRO A 43 -7.51 17.20 1.49
N SER A 44 -8.02 18.31 2.04
CA SER A 44 -7.35 19.00 3.13
C SER A 44 -7.65 18.28 4.43
N VAL A 45 -6.60 17.81 5.11
CA VAL A 45 -6.70 17.21 6.44
C VAL A 45 -6.36 18.26 7.51
N PRO A 46 -7.33 18.86 8.20
CA PRO A 46 -7.06 19.98 9.10
C PRO A 46 -6.26 19.54 10.32
N THR A 47 -5.47 20.47 10.88
CA THR A 47 -4.74 20.25 12.13
C THR A 47 -5.66 20.21 13.37
N PHE A 48 -6.90 20.67 13.25
CA PHE A 48 -7.88 20.74 14.34
C PHE A 48 -8.21 19.36 14.93
N GLY A 49 -8.46 18.33 14.11
CA GLY A 49 -8.82 16.99 14.57
C GLY A 49 -7.71 16.20 15.29
N TYR A 50 -6.60 16.87 15.60
CA TYR A 50 -5.44 16.39 16.35
C TYR A 50 -4.96 15.01 15.86
N ARG A 51 -4.39 14.18 16.77
CA ARG A 51 -3.81 12.86 16.49
C ARG A 51 -4.69 11.97 15.61
N ARG A 52 -6.01 12.13 15.63
CA ARG A 52 -6.94 11.25 14.88
C ARG A 52 -6.99 11.56 13.39
N ASN A 53 -6.92 12.85 13.02
CA ASN A 53 -6.78 13.25 11.62
C ASN A 53 -5.44 12.79 11.01
N ALA A 54 -4.45 12.45 11.85
CA ALA A 54 -3.16 11.92 11.41
C ALA A 54 -3.14 10.37 11.31
N ILE A 55 -4.24 9.67 11.64
CA ILE A 55 -4.32 8.20 11.56
C ILE A 55 -4.73 7.81 10.14
N GLY A 56 -4.00 6.83 9.60
CA GLY A 56 -4.27 6.27 8.29
C GLY A 56 -3.01 5.66 7.66
N TYR A 57 -3.12 5.29 6.39
CA TYR A 57 -2.02 4.77 5.59
C TYR A 57 -1.89 5.53 4.28
N LEU A 58 -0.65 5.61 3.80
CA LEU A 58 -0.30 6.15 2.49
C LEU A 58 0.49 5.07 1.76
N LYS A 59 0.15 4.79 0.50
CA LYS A 59 0.85 3.80 -0.34
C LYS A 59 0.95 4.31 -1.77
N VAL A 60 2.09 4.06 -2.42
CA VAL A 60 2.21 4.17 -3.89
C VAL A 60 1.97 2.79 -4.49
N SER A 61 1.33 2.74 -5.66
CA SER A 61 1.18 1.50 -6.43
C SER A 61 2.55 0.96 -6.89
N PRO A 62 2.72 -0.37 -7.06
CA PRO A 62 3.99 -0.96 -7.48
C PRO A 62 4.61 -0.33 -8.73
N ASN A 63 3.77 0.02 -9.71
CA ASN A 63 4.20 0.69 -10.96
C ASN A 63 4.51 2.20 -10.82
N GLY A 64 4.34 2.80 -9.64
CA GLY A 64 4.67 4.21 -9.42
C GLY A 64 3.73 5.23 -10.07
N GLU A 65 2.54 4.82 -10.50
CA GLU A 65 1.60 5.70 -11.22
C GLU A 65 0.45 6.22 -10.33
N LYS A 66 0.22 5.61 -9.17
CA LYS A 66 -0.89 5.95 -8.28
C LYS A 66 -0.44 6.05 -6.83
N LEU A 67 -1.09 6.94 -6.09
CA LEU A 67 -0.98 7.06 -4.65
C LEU A 67 -2.36 6.80 -4.05
N ALA A 68 -2.44 6.02 -2.98
CA ALA A 68 -3.66 5.83 -2.20
C ALA A 68 -3.45 6.31 -0.78
N ALA A 69 -4.45 7.00 -0.24
CA ALA A 69 -4.47 7.49 1.13
C ALA A 69 -5.76 7.04 1.81
N ALA A 70 -5.62 6.39 2.97
CA ALA A 70 -6.70 6.20 3.92
C ALA A 70 -6.58 7.24 5.03
N TYR A 71 -7.71 7.83 5.39
CA TYR A 71 -7.85 8.77 6.49
C TYR A 71 -8.87 8.19 7.48
N ASP A 72 -8.50 8.05 8.74
CA ASP A 72 -9.44 7.56 9.78
C ASP A 72 -10.51 8.61 10.08
N GLN A 73 -10.11 9.88 10.10
CA GLN A 73 -10.97 11.03 10.34
C GLN A 73 -10.51 12.26 9.55
N ILE A 74 -11.47 13.13 9.24
CA ILE A 74 -11.24 14.50 8.75
C ILE A 74 -12.11 15.45 9.58
N ASP A 75 -11.80 15.56 10.87
CA ASP A 75 -12.51 16.45 11.78
C ASP A 75 -12.15 17.93 11.52
N THR A 76 -13.15 18.80 11.61
CA THR A 76 -13.02 20.27 11.50
C THR A 76 -13.45 20.95 12.80
N ALA A 77 -13.09 22.22 12.99
CA ALA A 77 -13.52 23.00 14.15
C ALA A 77 -15.05 23.13 14.24
N THR A 78 -15.75 23.15 13.11
CA THR A 78 -17.20 23.28 13.02
C THR A 78 -17.94 21.94 13.19
N SER A 79 -17.23 20.82 13.13
CA SER A 79 -17.87 19.51 13.28
C SER A 79 -16.90 18.47 13.83
N PRO A 80 -16.55 18.59 15.12
CA PRO A 80 -15.49 17.82 15.77
C PRO A 80 -15.98 16.49 16.35
N TYR A 81 -15.07 15.53 16.53
CA TYR A 81 -15.30 14.26 17.24
C TYR A 81 -16.35 13.33 16.59
N ASN A 82 -16.59 13.43 15.28
CA ASN A 82 -17.52 12.51 14.63
C ASN A 82 -16.78 11.24 14.19
N ASN A 83 -17.27 10.09 14.64
CA ASN A 83 -16.81 8.82 14.10
C ASN A 83 -17.26 8.74 12.64
N TYR A 84 -16.46 8.11 11.77
CA TYR A 84 -16.81 7.90 10.36
C TYR A 84 -16.78 9.13 9.46
N LYS A 85 -15.86 10.07 9.68
CA LYS A 85 -15.56 11.17 8.73
C LYS A 85 -14.27 10.97 7.93
N GLY A 86 -13.70 9.80 8.07
CA GLY A 86 -12.58 9.37 7.26
C GLY A 86 -13.01 9.05 5.84
N SER A 87 -12.01 8.72 5.05
CA SER A 87 -12.17 8.49 3.62
C SER A 87 -11.00 7.70 3.06
N VAL A 88 -11.19 7.18 1.86
CA VAL A 88 -10.11 6.66 1.03
C VAL A 88 -10.07 7.47 -0.26
N TYR A 89 -8.89 7.94 -0.61
CA TYR A 89 -8.61 8.64 -1.87
C TYR A 89 -7.57 7.88 -2.67
N ILE A 90 -7.69 7.96 -4.00
CA ILE A 90 -6.56 7.73 -4.91
C ILE A 90 -6.18 9.02 -5.62
N PHE A 91 -4.94 9.06 -6.07
CA PHE A 91 -4.34 10.15 -6.83
C PHE A 91 -3.50 9.52 -7.94
N ASP A 92 -3.28 10.29 -8.99
CA ASP A 92 -2.20 10.00 -9.92
C ASP A 92 -0.88 10.47 -9.32
N PHE A 93 0.18 9.68 -9.50
CA PHE A 93 1.54 9.97 -9.07
C PHE A 93 2.48 9.83 -10.26
N ASP A 94 3.36 10.81 -10.44
CA ASP A 94 4.40 10.75 -11.46
C ASP A 94 5.73 10.38 -10.78
N ALA A 95 6.16 9.13 -10.93
CA ALA A 95 7.41 8.65 -10.35
C ALA A 95 8.67 9.25 -10.99
N LEU A 96 8.59 9.97 -12.12
CA LEU A 96 9.73 10.71 -12.67
C LEU A 96 9.91 12.07 -11.98
N THR A 97 8.80 12.75 -11.70
CA THR A 97 8.82 14.13 -11.17
C THR A 97 8.52 14.21 -9.67
N GLY A 98 7.92 13.19 -9.07
CA GLY A 98 7.41 13.20 -7.70
C GLY A 98 6.09 13.95 -7.51
N ALA A 99 5.42 14.36 -8.59
CA ALA A 99 4.17 15.11 -8.51
C ALA A 99 2.96 14.23 -8.16
N VAL A 100 2.06 14.73 -7.31
CA VAL A 100 0.76 14.13 -6.98
C VAL A 100 -0.36 15.01 -7.54
N PHE A 101 -1.34 14.43 -8.23
CA PHE A 101 -2.44 15.19 -8.84
C PHE A 101 -3.71 14.33 -9.03
N ASN A 102 -4.79 14.90 -9.55
CA ASN A 102 -6.06 14.23 -9.85
C ASN A 102 -6.65 13.42 -8.66
N PRO A 103 -7.07 14.09 -7.58
CA PRO A 103 -7.63 13.39 -6.43
C PRO A 103 -9.00 12.78 -6.79
N LYS A 104 -9.19 11.52 -6.45
CA LYS A 104 -10.46 10.79 -6.62
C LYS A 104 -10.86 10.15 -5.31
N LEU A 105 -12.02 10.57 -4.80
CA LEU A 105 -12.65 9.98 -3.63
C LEU A 105 -13.16 8.58 -3.97
N ILE A 106 -12.74 7.58 -3.19
CA ILE A 106 -13.12 6.16 -3.37
C ILE A 106 -14.14 5.72 -2.32
N LEU A 107 -13.90 6.10 -1.07
CA LEU A 107 -14.80 5.85 0.05
C LEU A 107 -14.91 7.11 0.89
N THR A 108 -16.10 7.39 1.39
CA THR A 108 -16.38 8.50 2.32
C THR A 108 -17.26 8.00 3.45
N GLU A 109 -17.36 8.79 4.51
CA GLU A 109 -18.18 8.49 5.69
C GLU A 109 -17.80 7.15 6.37
N VAL A 110 -16.50 6.87 6.44
CA VAL A 110 -15.93 5.65 7.03
C VAL A 110 -14.81 5.99 8.00
N LYS A 111 -14.36 5.04 8.82
CA LYS A 111 -13.07 5.12 9.52
C LYS A 111 -12.07 4.25 8.77
N ALA A 112 -11.29 4.83 7.87
CA ALA A 112 -10.34 4.10 7.05
C ALA A 112 -8.96 4.02 7.72
N TYR A 113 -8.29 2.89 7.62
CA TYR A 113 -6.96 2.72 8.21
C TYR A 113 -5.92 2.29 7.19
N GLY A 114 -5.94 1.02 6.77
CA GLY A 114 -4.99 0.47 5.82
C GLY A 114 -5.47 0.58 4.38
N VAL A 115 -4.53 0.84 3.48
CA VAL A 115 -4.68 0.68 2.02
C VAL A 115 -3.48 -0.09 1.49
N GLU A 116 -3.66 -0.84 0.42
CA GLU A 116 -2.58 -1.48 -0.33
C GLU A 116 -3.03 -1.80 -1.76
N PHE A 117 -2.10 -1.72 -2.71
CA PHE A 117 -2.34 -2.10 -4.09
C PHE A 117 -2.08 -3.60 -4.32
N SER A 118 -2.71 -4.14 -5.35
CA SER A 118 -2.33 -5.42 -5.95
C SER A 118 -0.97 -5.33 -6.65
N THR A 119 -0.39 -6.50 -6.96
CA THR A 119 0.96 -6.55 -7.54
C THR A 119 1.04 -5.93 -8.92
N ASN A 120 -0.06 -5.98 -9.67
CA ASN A 120 -0.16 -5.39 -11.00
C ASN A 120 -0.72 -3.95 -11.01
N SER A 121 -0.90 -3.32 -9.84
CA SER A 121 -1.48 -1.98 -9.68
C SER A 121 -2.93 -1.78 -10.16
N LYS A 122 -3.71 -2.85 -10.43
CA LYS A 122 -5.08 -2.74 -11.00
C LYS A 122 -6.20 -2.87 -9.97
N VAL A 123 -5.89 -3.39 -8.80
CA VAL A 123 -6.83 -3.53 -7.67
C VAL A 123 -6.28 -2.75 -6.48
N LEU A 124 -7.15 -1.99 -5.80
CA LEU A 124 -6.87 -1.35 -4.51
C LEU A 124 -7.63 -2.09 -3.42
N TYR A 125 -6.97 -2.40 -2.31
CA TYR A 125 -7.58 -2.91 -1.09
C TYR A 125 -7.61 -1.84 -0.02
N ALA A 126 -8.70 -1.77 0.74
CA ALA A 126 -8.84 -0.86 1.88
C ALA A 126 -9.49 -1.58 3.06
N SER A 127 -8.95 -1.34 4.26
CA SER A 127 -9.59 -1.72 5.52
C SER A 127 -10.26 -0.49 6.14
N PHE A 128 -11.53 -0.61 6.51
CA PHE A 128 -12.27 0.49 7.11
C PHE A 128 -13.42 -0.02 7.97
N ASN A 129 -13.93 0.85 8.83
CA ASN A 129 -15.10 0.58 9.65
C ASN A 129 -16.26 1.49 9.20
N CYS A 130 -17.45 0.90 9.07
CA CYS A 130 -18.64 1.58 8.53
C CYS A 130 -19.61 1.99 9.65
N SER A 131 -20.26 3.15 9.50
CA SER A 131 -21.17 3.70 10.51
C SER A 131 -22.49 2.93 10.65
N VAL A 132 -22.94 2.29 9.57
CA VAL A 132 -24.29 1.73 9.46
C VAL A 132 -24.49 0.53 10.38
N ASP A 133 -23.48 -0.32 10.51
CA ASP A 133 -23.52 -1.57 11.27
C ASP A 133 -22.32 -1.76 12.20
N ASN A 134 -21.42 -0.78 12.28
CA ASN A 134 -20.17 -0.84 13.03
C ASN A 134 -19.30 -2.06 12.63
N SER A 135 -19.45 -2.55 11.39
CA SER A 135 -18.65 -3.65 10.87
C SER A 135 -17.23 -3.20 10.55
N TYR A 136 -16.27 -4.10 10.76
CA TYR A 136 -14.89 -3.93 10.30
C TYR A 136 -14.74 -4.66 8.98
N LEU A 137 -14.44 -3.90 7.93
CA LEU A 137 -14.49 -4.36 6.54
C LEU A 137 -13.10 -4.34 5.92
N LEU A 138 -12.86 -5.35 5.09
CA LEU A 138 -11.84 -5.33 4.05
C LEU A 138 -12.57 -5.40 2.71
N ALA A 139 -12.34 -4.42 1.85
CA ALA A 139 -12.89 -4.43 0.50
C ALA A 139 -11.81 -4.15 -0.53
N GLN A 140 -12.10 -4.55 -1.76
CA GLN A 140 -11.31 -4.24 -2.95
C GLN A 140 -12.07 -3.30 -3.89
N PHE A 141 -11.33 -2.60 -4.73
CA PHE A 141 -11.82 -1.70 -5.77
C PHE A 141 -11.06 -1.97 -7.06
N ASP A 142 -11.79 -2.13 -8.16
CA ASP A 142 -11.22 -2.28 -9.50
C ASP A 142 -10.82 -0.91 -10.06
N LEU A 143 -9.52 -0.68 -10.20
CA LEU A 143 -8.96 0.58 -10.70
C LEU A 143 -9.11 0.74 -12.21
N LEU A 144 -9.53 -0.32 -12.92
CA LEU A 144 -9.89 -0.27 -14.34
C LEU A 144 -11.36 0.05 -14.57
N SER A 145 -12.19 0.03 -13.53
CA SER A 145 -13.60 0.40 -13.62
C SER A 145 -13.73 1.89 -13.96
N ILE A 146 -14.68 2.21 -14.86
CA ILE A 146 -15.10 3.60 -15.13
C ILE A 146 -15.56 4.25 -13.81
N ASP A 147 -16.31 3.50 -13.02
CA ASP A 147 -16.78 3.89 -11.69
C ASP A 147 -16.09 3.04 -10.62
N ILE A 148 -14.90 3.49 -10.21
CA ILE A 148 -14.08 2.83 -9.20
C ILE A 148 -14.82 2.72 -7.86
N PRO A 149 -15.44 3.78 -7.29
CA PRO A 149 -16.20 3.67 -6.05
C PRO A 149 -17.27 2.57 -6.08
N ASN A 150 -18.05 2.48 -7.16
CA ASN A 150 -19.11 1.46 -7.29
C ASN A 150 -18.60 0.05 -7.62
N SER A 151 -17.31 -0.13 -7.92
CA SER A 151 -16.69 -1.45 -8.10
C SER A 151 -16.38 -2.18 -6.78
N LYS A 152 -16.69 -1.55 -5.63
CA LYS A 152 -16.42 -2.08 -4.29
C LYS A 152 -16.91 -3.54 -4.18
N THR A 153 -15.98 -4.44 -3.87
CA THR A 153 -16.30 -5.82 -3.50
C THR A 153 -15.81 -6.08 -2.08
N GLU A 154 -16.72 -6.46 -1.19
CA GLU A 154 -16.37 -6.81 0.19
C GLU A 154 -15.73 -8.21 0.20
N ILE A 155 -14.54 -8.30 0.81
CA ILE A 155 -13.75 -9.53 0.90
C ILE A 155 -13.91 -10.18 2.28
N PHE A 156 -13.99 -9.35 3.31
CA PHE A 156 -14.16 -9.79 4.68
C PHE A 156 -14.96 -8.77 5.48
N SER A 157 -15.80 -9.27 6.38
CA SER A 157 -16.50 -8.51 7.40
C SER A 157 -16.36 -9.23 8.73
N GLY A 158 -15.95 -8.51 9.77
CA GLY A 158 -15.73 -9.07 11.08
C GLY A 158 -16.11 -8.13 12.21
N SER A 159 -16.10 -8.66 13.43
CA SER A 159 -16.44 -7.91 14.64
C SER A 159 -15.26 -7.18 15.27
N TYR A 160 -14.04 -7.32 14.73
CA TYR A 160 -12.86 -6.72 15.34
C TYR A 160 -11.81 -6.25 14.33
N GLY A 161 -11.47 -4.96 14.44
CA GLY A 161 -10.22 -4.36 13.97
C GLY A 161 -10.15 -4.05 12.48
N ILE A 162 -9.69 -2.84 12.18
CA ILE A 162 -9.11 -2.47 10.87
C ILE A 162 -7.61 -2.31 11.05
N GLY A 163 -6.84 -2.63 10.02
CA GLY A 163 -5.39 -2.75 10.16
C GLY A 163 -4.65 -2.52 8.87
N ALA A 164 -3.33 -2.42 8.97
CA ALA A 164 -2.47 -2.18 7.85
C ALA A 164 -2.53 -3.34 6.86
N LEU A 165 -2.42 -3.00 5.59
CA LEU A 165 -2.14 -3.93 4.51
C LEU A 165 -0.72 -3.70 4.01
N GLN A 166 -0.05 -4.80 3.64
CA GLN A 166 1.30 -4.74 3.10
C GLN A 166 1.48 -5.81 2.03
N LEU A 167 1.79 -5.37 0.81
CA LEU A 167 2.28 -6.25 -0.24
C LEU A 167 3.65 -6.79 0.16
N ALA A 168 3.84 -8.10 0.00
CA ALA A 168 5.08 -8.80 0.33
C ALA A 168 5.79 -9.32 -0.95
N PRO A 169 7.10 -9.67 -0.85
CA PRO A 169 7.89 -10.20 -1.97
C PRO A 169 7.29 -11.43 -2.66
N ASN A 170 6.49 -12.21 -1.94
CA ASN A 170 5.81 -13.39 -2.45
C ASN A 170 4.51 -13.07 -3.22
N LYS A 171 4.28 -11.80 -3.56
CA LYS A 171 3.12 -11.32 -4.33
C LYS A 171 1.77 -11.51 -3.64
N LYS A 172 1.79 -11.60 -2.31
CA LYS A 172 0.58 -11.66 -1.46
C LYS A 172 0.43 -10.39 -0.63
N ASN A 173 -0.80 -9.99 -0.36
CA ASN A 173 -1.08 -8.89 0.57
C ASN A 173 -1.36 -9.45 1.96
N TYR A 174 -0.58 -9.01 2.94
CA TYR A 174 -0.76 -9.36 4.35
C TYR A 174 -1.60 -8.30 5.04
N TYR A 175 -2.55 -8.74 5.86
CA TYR A 175 -3.51 -7.88 6.55
C TYR A 175 -3.43 -8.09 8.06
N CYS A 176 -3.17 -6.99 8.76
CA CYS A 176 -2.99 -6.92 10.22
C CYS A 176 -4.36 -6.91 10.94
N THR A 177 -5.10 -8.03 10.90
CA THR A 177 -6.51 -8.11 11.37
C THR A 177 -6.82 -9.30 12.27
N TYR A 178 -8.07 -9.35 12.78
CA TYR A 178 -8.79 -10.35 13.56
C TYR A 178 -7.99 -11.13 14.62
N ASN A 179 -7.02 -11.95 14.22
CA ASN A 179 -6.20 -12.76 15.10
C ASN A 179 -4.97 -11.98 15.58
N LEU A 180 -4.69 -11.97 16.89
CA LEU A 180 -3.56 -11.23 17.46
C LEU A 180 -2.20 -11.88 17.16
N ASN A 181 -2.20 -13.19 16.88
CA ASN A 181 -1.01 -14.01 16.72
C ASN A 181 -0.78 -14.45 15.26
N SER A 182 -1.50 -13.87 14.30
CA SER A 182 -1.28 -14.11 12.87
C SER A 182 -1.57 -12.87 12.03
N LEU A 183 -1.16 -12.91 10.77
CA LEU A 183 -1.54 -11.95 9.74
C LEU A 183 -2.40 -12.67 8.71
N ALA A 184 -3.60 -12.17 8.46
CA ALA A 184 -4.44 -12.68 7.38
C ALA A 184 -3.76 -12.42 6.02
N ILE A 185 -4.12 -13.21 5.00
CA ILE A 185 -3.46 -13.19 3.69
C ILE A 185 -4.50 -13.09 2.58
N ILE A 186 -4.33 -12.14 1.68
CA ILE A 186 -4.95 -12.16 0.36
C ILE A 186 -3.97 -12.87 -0.58
N ASN A 187 -4.28 -14.11 -0.97
CA ASN A 187 -3.34 -14.97 -1.68
C ASN A 187 -3.16 -14.58 -3.15
N ASN A 188 -4.20 -14.04 -3.79
CA ASN A 188 -4.19 -13.64 -5.20
C ASN A 188 -4.63 -12.16 -5.32
N PRO A 189 -3.80 -11.19 -4.91
CA PRO A 189 -4.24 -9.79 -4.81
C PRO A 189 -4.64 -9.16 -6.16
N ASP A 190 -4.19 -9.73 -7.27
CA ASP A 190 -4.54 -9.29 -8.63
C ASP A 190 -5.93 -9.76 -9.10
N VAL A 191 -6.56 -10.70 -8.38
CA VAL A 191 -7.83 -11.31 -8.78
C VAL A 191 -8.98 -10.62 -8.06
N LEU A 192 -9.97 -10.16 -8.82
CA LEU A 192 -11.16 -9.53 -8.24
C LEU A 192 -12.06 -10.56 -7.52
N GLY A 193 -12.64 -10.11 -6.42
CA GLY A 193 -13.70 -10.77 -5.67
C GLY A 193 -13.18 -11.93 -4.85
N LEU A 194 -14.03 -12.93 -4.63
CA LEU A 194 -13.66 -14.10 -3.81
C LEU A 194 -12.49 -14.91 -4.41
N GLY A 195 -12.18 -14.74 -5.69
CA GLY A 195 -11.01 -15.33 -6.34
C GLY A 195 -9.66 -14.82 -5.77
N CYS A 196 -9.67 -13.69 -5.05
CA CYS A 196 -8.49 -13.20 -4.31
C CYS A 196 -8.01 -14.19 -3.22
N ASN A 197 -8.87 -15.16 -2.87
CA ASN A 197 -8.58 -16.25 -1.94
C ASN A 197 -8.06 -15.74 -0.58
N PHE A 198 -8.92 -14.98 0.10
CA PHE A 198 -8.63 -14.45 1.43
C PHE A 198 -8.58 -15.57 2.47
N ASP A 199 -7.48 -15.63 3.20
CA ASP A 199 -7.21 -16.56 4.29
C ASP A 199 -7.10 -15.76 5.60
N GLU A 200 -8.15 -15.84 6.42
CA GLU A 200 -8.25 -15.13 7.69
C GLU A 200 -7.26 -15.65 8.74
N ALA A 201 -6.94 -16.94 8.72
CA ALA A 201 -5.97 -17.53 9.64
C ALA A 201 -4.55 -17.12 9.25
N GLY A 202 -4.26 -17.19 7.95
CA GLY A 202 -3.07 -16.65 7.33
C GLY A 202 -1.76 -17.14 7.95
N GLN A 203 -0.79 -16.22 8.09
CA GLN A 203 0.56 -16.51 8.57
C GLN A 203 0.65 -16.34 10.10
N PRO A 204 0.93 -17.41 10.88
CA PRO A 204 1.23 -17.27 12.29
C PRO A 204 2.46 -16.40 12.51
N LEU A 205 2.40 -15.55 13.52
CA LEU A 205 3.54 -14.80 14.01
C LEU A 205 4.45 -15.73 14.83
N ALA A 206 5.68 -15.29 15.08
CA ALA A 206 6.59 -16.01 15.95
C ALA A 206 6.01 -16.09 17.39
N ASN A 207 6.40 -17.11 18.15
CA ASN A 207 5.98 -17.24 19.54
C ASN A 207 6.28 -15.97 20.34
N ASN A 208 5.34 -15.56 21.19
CA ASN A 208 5.41 -14.35 22.01
C ASN A 208 5.49 -13.04 21.21
N THR A 209 5.00 -13.03 19.97
CA THR A 209 4.81 -11.80 19.20
C THR A 209 3.33 -11.57 18.90
N SER A 210 2.93 -10.31 18.92
CA SER A 210 1.54 -9.89 18.70
C SER A 210 1.50 -8.70 17.75
N ARG A 211 0.46 -8.63 16.94
CA ARG A 211 0.16 -7.47 16.10
C ARG A 211 -0.94 -6.62 16.74
N LEU A 212 -0.93 -5.32 16.45
CA LEU A 212 -2.01 -4.39 16.84
C LEU A 212 -2.74 -3.90 15.60
N LEU A 213 -2.22 -2.84 14.97
CA LEU A 213 -2.85 -2.20 13.82
C LEU A 213 -1.88 -1.99 12.66
N GLY A 214 -0.62 -1.65 12.94
CA GLY A 214 0.36 -1.30 11.92
C GLY A 214 1.19 -2.48 11.40
N LEU A 215 1.84 -2.25 10.27
CA LEU A 215 2.96 -3.05 9.75
C LEU A 215 4.12 -2.09 9.44
N PRO A 216 5.39 -2.51 9.54
CA PRO A 216 6.52 -1.68 9.14
C PRO A 216 6.37 -1.21 7.68
N PRO A 217 6.62 0.07 7.37
CA PRO A 217 6.53 0.56 6.01
C PRO A 217 7.63 -0.08 5.15
N PHE A 218 7.25 -0.66 4.02
CA PHE A 218 8.17 -1.21 3.03
C PHE A 218 8.01 -0.52 1.67
N ILE A 219 9.11 -0.37 0.94
CA ILE A 219 9.11 0.11 -0.44
C ILE A 219 8.72 -1.07 -1.34
N THR A 220 7.48 -1.08 -1.80
CA THR A 220 6.90 -2.21 -2.56
C THR A 220 7.54 -2.38 -3.95
N SER A 221 8.12 -1.33 -4.54
CA SER A 221 8.86 -1.42 -5.81
C SER A 221 10.10 -2.31 -5.74
N PHE A 222 10.62 -2.63 -4.55
CA PHE A 222 11.68 -3.63 -4.41
C PHE A 222 11.23 -5.05 -4.77
N PHE A 223 9.93 -5.31 -4.66
CA PHE A 223 9.38 -6.63 -4.85
C PHE A 223 9.09 -6.96 -6.30
N ASP A 224 9.47 -6.10 -7.24
CA ASP A 224 9.44 -6.43 -8.67
C ASP A 224 10.79 -7.01 -9.16
N ALA A 225 11.85 -6.95 -8.35
CA ALA A 225 13.16 -7.50 -8.70
C ALA A 225 13.20 -9.03 -8.55
N PHE A 226 12.97 -9.75 -9.66
CA PHE A 226 13.07 -11.21 -9.72
C PHE A 226 14.06 -11.70 -10.79
N PHE A 227 14.42 -12.97 -10.69
CA PHE A 227 15.13 -13.71 -11.73
C PHE A 227 14.27 -14.88 -12.22
N ASP A 228 14.32 -15.14 -13.52
CA ASP A 228 13.80 -16.34 -14.16
C ASP A 228 14.86 -17.44 -14.08
N VAL A 229 14.43 -18.67 -13.81
CA VAL A 229 15.33 -19.84 -13.71
C VAL A 229 14.94 -20.84 -14.77
N LYS A 230 15.89 -21.15 -15.65
CA LYS A 230 15.74 -22.13 -16.72
C LYS A 230 16.75 -23.26 -16.54
N LYS A 231 16.50 -24.38 -17.24
CA LYS A 231 17.40 -25.55 -17.29
C LYS A 231 17.62 -26.22 -15.92
N LEU A 232 16.52 -26.55 -15.23
CA LEU A 232 16.53 -27.20 -13.90
C LEU A 232 16.86 -28.70 -13.90
N CYS A 233 17.37 -29.25 -15.02
CA CYS A 233 17.66 -30.67 -15.11
C CYS A 233 18.92 -31.04 -14.30
N PHE A 234 18.86 -32.16 -13.57
CA PHE A 234 19.99 -32.67 -12.78
C PHE A 234 21.23 -32.89 -13.66
N GLY A 235 22.37 -32.34 -13.23
CA GLY A 235 23.65 -32.42 -13.96
C GLY A 235 23.83 -31.42 -15.11
N ALA A 236 22.81 -30.61 -15.44
CA ALA A 236 22.91 -29.53 -16.41
C ALA A 236 23.16 -28.18 -15.74
N ALA A 237 23.76 -27.24 -16.46
CA ALA A 237 23.91 -25.87 -15.99
C ALA A 237 22.55 -25.15 -15.96
N THR A 238 22.16 -24.68 -14.77
CA THR A 238 20.99 -23.84 -14.57
C THR A 238 21.27 -22.41 -15.06
N GLU A 239 20.33 -21.82 -15.78
CA GLU A 239 20.42 -20.45 -16.26
C GLU A 239 19.53 -19.51 -15.43
N PHE A 240 20.12 -18.44 -14.94
CA PHE A 240 19.43 -17.37 -14.23
C PHE A 240 19.39 -16.14 -15.13
N THR A 241 18.19 -15.66 -15.44
CA THR A 241 18.00 -14.44 -16.23
C THR A 241 17.34 -13.39 -15.35
N LYS A 242 17.88 -12.18 -15.27
CA LYS A 242 17.17 -11.07 -14.61
C LYS A 242 15.85 -10.85 -15.33
N CYS A 243 14.73 -10.86 -14.61
CA CYS A 243 13.48 -10.36 -15.16
C CYS A 243 13.64 -8.84 -15.27
N ASN A 244 13.64 -8.30 -16.50
CA ASN A 244 13.64 -6.87 -16.72
C ASN A 244 12.36 -6.29 -16.10
N THR A 245 12.48 -5.77 -14.90
CA THR A 245 11.65 -4.64 -14.50
C THR A 245 12.08 -3.47 -15.35
N SER A 246 11.17 -2.56 -15.65
CA SER A 246 11.41 -1.30 -16.36
C SER A 246 12.47 -0.39 -15.71
N ASP A 247 13.13 -0.84 -14.65
CA ASP A 247 14.13 -0.15 -13.86
C ASP A 247 15.53 -0.72 -14.13
N ASN A 248 16.24 -0.11 -15.08
CA ASN A 248 17.65 -0.42 -15.42
C ASN A 248 18.66 0.03 -14.35
N SER A 249 18.20 0.39 -13.16
CA SER A 249 18.92 1.28 -12.26
C SER A 249 19.26 0.69 -10.89
N SER A 250 18.57 -0.36 -10.48
CA SER A 250 19.03 -1.22 -9.39
C SER A 250 20.13 -2.12 -9.95
N GLN A 251 21.37 -1.61 -9.99
CA GLN A 251 22.55 -2.47 -10.07
C GLN A 251 22.61 -3.28 -8.78
N LEU A 252 21.96 -4.44 -8.80
CA LEU A 252 22.17 -5.48 -7.81
C LEU A 252 23.64 -5.90 -7.92
N GLY A 253 24.45 -5.49 -6.94
CA GLY A 253 25.91 -5.57 -7.03
C GLY A 253 26.46 -6.99 -7.12
N SER A 254 25.79 -7.97 -6.49
CA SER A 254 26.06 -9.39 -6.68
C SER A 254 24.95 -10.24 -6.07
N TRP A 255 24.74 -11.43 -6.62
CA TRP A 255 23.92 -12.46 -6.00
C TRP A 255 24.87 -13.45 -5.34
N ARG A 256 24.63 -13.77 -4.07
CA ARG A 256 25.35 -14.85 -3.38
C ARG A 256 24.34 -15.94 -3.08
N TRP A 257 24.57 -17.11 -3.66
CA TRP A 257 23.81 -18.29 -3.33
C TRP A 257 24.58 -19.10 -2.29
N ASN A 258 23.86 -19.64 -1.31
CA ASN A 258 24.40 -20.57 -0.33
C ASN A 258 23.64 -21.88 -0.51
N PHE A 259 24.31 -22.96 -0.92
CA PHE A 259 23.69 -24.28 -1.04
C PHE A 259 23.72 -25.05 0.29
N PHE A 260 24.14 -24.41 1.38
CA PHE A 260 24.28 -24.99 2.73
C PHE A 260 25.22 -26.20 2.78
N ASP A 261 26.25 -26.17 1.94
CA ASP A 261 27.43 -27.04 1.94
C ASP A 261 28.47 -26.61 2.98
#